data_AF-A0A9R0TNA9-F1
#
_entry.id   AF-A0A9R0TNA9-F1
#
_cell.length_a   1.000
_cell.length_b   1.000
_cell.length_c   1.000
_cell.angle_alpha   90.00
_cell.angle_beta   90.00
_cell.angle_gamma   90.00
#
_symmetry.space_group_name_H-M   'P 1'
#
loop_
_entity.id
_entity.type
_entity.pdbx_description
1 polymer ?
#
loop_
_entity_poly.entity_id
_entity_poly.type
_entity_poly.pdbx_seq_one_letter_code
_entity_poly.pdbx_strand_id
1 'polypeptide(L)'
;MSRSVEPLIVGRVIGEVLDTFNPCVKMVTTYNSNKLVFNGHELYPSAVVSKPRVEVQGGDLRSLFTLVMTDPDVPGPSDPYLREHLHWIVTDIPGTTDASFDGKS
;
A
#
# COMPACT_ATOMS: atom_id res chain seq x y z
N MET A 1 13.10 7.84 14.44
CA MET A 1 13.85 7.61 13.18
C MET A 1 12.93 8.00 12.04
N SER A 2 13.28 9.01 11.25
CA SER A 2 12.57 9.32 10.01
C SER A 2 12.63 8.10 9.11
N ARG A 3 11.48 7.60 8.65
CA ARG A 3 11.48 6.52 7.66
C ARG A 3 12.03 7.06 6.36
N SER A 4 12.97 6.34 5.78
CA SER A 4 13.57 6.75 4.52
C SER A 4 12.55 6.61 3.41
N VAL A 5 12.23 7.74 2.75
CA VAL A 5 11.47 7.77 1.50
C VAL A 5 12.34 7.44 0.29
N GLU A 6 13.66 7.29 0.49
CA GLU A 6 14.63 7.03 -0.56
C GLU A 6 14.24 5.85 -1.47
N PRO A 7 13.78 4.69 -0.96
CA PRO A 7 13.37 3.59 -1.84
C PRO A 7 12.18 3.95 -2.75
N LEU A 8 11.28 4.83 -2.29
CA LEU A 8 10.14 5.30 -3.08
C LEU A 8 10.56 6.31 -4.14
N ILE A 9 11.61 7.09 -3.90
CA ILE A 9 12.20 8.01 -4.88
C ILE A 9 12.97 7.21 -5.94
N VAL A 10 13.85 6.30 -5.52
CA VAL A 10 14.65 5.45 -6.42
C VAL A 10 13.73 4.60 -7.31
N GLY A 11 12.65 4.05 -6.75
CA GLY A 11 11.63 3.31 -7.48
C GLY A 11 10.65 4.19 -8.27
N ARG A 12 10.84 5.52 -8.30
CA ARG A 12 10.00 6.52 -8.97
C ARG A 12 8.53 6.59 -8.52
N VAL A 13 8.14 5.85 -7.48
CA VAL A 13 6.80 5.93 -6.88
C VAL A 13 6.51 7.37 -6.44
N ILE A 14 7.47 8.02 -5.77
CA ILE A 14 7.41 9.47 -5.58
C ILE A 14 7.88 10.12 -6.90
N GLY A 15 7.03 10.98 -7.46
CA GLY A 15 7.21 11.61 -8.76
C GLY A 15 6.25 11.07 -9.83
N GLU A 16 6.09 9.74 -9.93
CA GLU A 16 5.15 9.13 -10.88
C GLU A 16 3.74 8.93 -10.30
N VAL A 17 3.64 8.58 -9.01
CA VAL A 17 2.37 8.22 -8.36
C VAL A 17 2.01 9.18 -7.23
N LEU A 18 3.00 9.54 -6.40
CA LEU A 18 2.80 10.37 -5.23
C LEU A 18 3.69 11.61 -5.26
N ASP A 19 3.18 12.72 -4.71
CA ASP A 19 4.01 13.86 -4.34
C ASP A 19 4.96 13.51 -3.18
N THR A 20 6.00 14.32 -2.99
CA THR A 20 6.91 14.15 -1.85
C THR A 20 6.16 14.35 -0.53
N PHE A 21 6.32 13.43 0.41
CA PHE A 21 5.64 13.48 1.71
C PHE A 21 6.57 13.01 2.84
N ASN A 22 6.19 13.33 4.08
CA ASN A 22 6.87 12.83 5.27
C ASN A 22 6.06 11.66 5.87
N PRO A 23 6.55 10.41 5.83
CA PRO A 23 5.80 9.27 6.36
C PRO A 23 5.54 9.41 7.87
N CYS A 24 4.26 9.45 8.26
CA CYS A 24 3.84 9.64 9.65
C CYS A 24 3.13 8.41 10.26
N VAL A 25 2.59 7.51 9.44
CA VAL A 25 1.83 6.31 9.87
C VAL A 25 2.54 5.05 9.39
N LYS A 26 2.58 3.99 10.22
CA LYS A 26 3.12 2.68 9.82
C LYS A 26 2.06 1.83 9.16
N MET A 27 2.38 1.33 7.98
CA MET A 27 1.61 0.31 7.29
C MET A 27 2.45 -0.97 7.24
N VAL A 28 1.83 -2.11 7.52
CA VAL A 28 2.44 -3.44 7.36
C VAL A 28 1.52 -4.28 6.49
N THR A 29 2.02 -4.69 5.33
CA THR A 29 1.28 -5.50 4.36
C THR A 29 1.87 -6.91 4.30
N THR A 30 1.02 -7.92 4.45
CA THR A 30 1.42 -9.33 4.47
C THR A 30 0.52 -10.17 3.57
N TYR A 31 1.12 -10.90 2.63
CA TYR A 31 0.45 -11.94 1.85
C TYR A 31 0.65 -13.32 2.49
N ASN A 32 -0.36 -14.20 2.36
CA ASN A 32 -0.31 -15.60 2.83
C ASN A 32 0.20 -15.77 4.26
N SER A 33 -0.13 -14.82 5.15
CA SER A 33 0.21 -14.78 6.57
C SER A 33 1.70 -14.66 6.94
N ASN A 34 2.65 -14.81 6.01
CA ASN A 34 4.09 -14.75 6.32
C ASN A 34 4.95 -14.00 5.30
N LYS A 35 4.41 -13.57 4.15
CA LYS A 35 5.16 -12.82 3.13
C LYS A 35 4.94 -11.32 3.31
N LEU A 36 5.87 -10.67 4.00
CA LEU A 36 5.89 -9.21 4.14
C LEU A 36 6.23 -8.53 2.81
N VAL A 37 5.54 -7.43 2.53
CA VAL A 37 5.85 -6.55 1.40
C VAL A 37 6.92 -5.55 1.82
N PHE A 38 7.98 -5.44 1.02
CA PHE A 38 9.05 -4.46 1.18
C PHE A 38 9.25 -3.68 -0.12
N ASN A 39 9.60 -2.40 -0.03
CA ASN A 39 9.81 -1.55 -1.20
C ASN A 39 10.89 -2.15 -2.13
N GLY A 40 10.54 -2.33 -3.40
CA GLY A 40 11.45 -2.85 -4.43
C GLY A 40 11.69 -4.37 -4.39
N HIS A 41 11.09 -5.10 -3.46
CA HIS A 41 11.20 -6.57 -3.43
C HIS A 41 10.16 -7.21 -4.36
N GLU A 42 10.62 -8.09 -5.25
CA GLU A 42 9.76 -8.81 -6.18
C GLU A 42 8.89 -9.86 -5.47
N LEU A 43 7.62 -9.94 -5.88
CA LEU A 43 6.68 -10.97 -5.48
C LEU A 43 6.10 -11.63 -6.73
N TYR A 44 6.06 -12.97 -6.73
CA TYR A 44 5.45 -13.71 -7.84
C TYR A 44 3.94 -13.43 -7.93
N PRO A 45 3.38 -13.27 -9.14
CA PRO A 45 1.95 -13.07 -9.33
C PRO A 45 1.08 -14.14 -8.65
N SER A 46 1.51 -15.41 -8.69
CA SER A 46 0.82 -16.52 -8.03
C SER A 46 0.76 -16.41 -6.51
N ALA A 47 1.67 -15.65 -5.88
CA ALA A 47 1.70 -15.44 -4.44
C ALA A 47 0.82 -14.27 -3.98
N VAL A 48 0.31 -13.44 -4.89
CA VAL A 48 -0.44 -12.20 -4.60
C VAL A 48 -1.87 -12.20 -5.14
N VAL A 49 -2.38 -13.38 -5.52
CA VAL A 49 -3.75 -13.55 -6.07
C VAL A 49 -4.83 -13.13 -5.07
N SER A 50 -4.66 -13.49 -3.80
CA SER A 50 -5.60 -13.15 -2.73
C SER A 50 -5.23 -11.81 -2.09
N LYS A 51 -6.23 -11.05 -1.63
CA LYS A 51 -5.98 -9.78 -0.92
C LYS A 51 -5.01 -9.96 0.28
N PRO A 52 -4.09 -9.02 0.53
CA PRO A 52 -3.20 -9.09 1.67
C PRO A 52 -3.92 -8.66 2.96
N ARG A 53 -3.31 -8.98 4.10
CA ARG A 53 -3.62 -8.31 5.37
C ARG A 53 -2.80 -7.01 5.46
N VAL A 54 -3.46 -5.89 5.75
CA VAL A 54 -2.84 -4.57 5.83
C VAL A 54 -3.13 -3.94 7.18
N GLU A 55 -2.11 -3.81 8.02
CA GLU A 55 -2.21 -3.22 9.36
C GLU A 55 -1.77 -1.76 9.35
N VAL A 56 -2.57 -0.89 9.97
CA VAL A 56 -2.29 0.54 10.12
C VAL A 56 -1.89 0.82 11.57
N GLN A 57 -0.59 0.82 11.86
CA GLN A 57 -0.05 1.05 13.21
C GLN A 57 0.20 2.55 13.44
N GLY A 58 -0.86 3.34 13.45
CA GLY A 58 -0.82 4.78 13.75
C GLY A 58 -2.21 5.40 13.86
N GLY A 59 -2.27 6.61 14.41
CA GLY A 59 -3.52 7.30 14.75
C GLY A 59 -4.18 6.74 16.01
N ASP A 60 -5.47 7.03 16.15
CA ASP A 60 -6.37 6.46 17.15
C ASP A 60 -7.62 5.88 16.46
N LEU A 61 -8.52 5.27 17.24
CA LEU A 61 -9.78 4.70 16.71
C LEU A 61 -10.75 5.75 16.13
N ARG A 62 -10.46 7.05 16.27
CA ARG A 62 -11.26 8.14 15.70
C ARG A 62 -10.71 8.59 14.34
N SER A 63 -9.45 8.27 14.07
CA SER A 63 -8.80 8.51 12.79
C SER A 63 -9.22 7.43 11.80
N LEU A 64 -9.74 7.82 10.66
CA LEU A 64 -10.12 6.91 9.58
C LEU A 64 -9.13 7.05 8.42
N PHE A 65 -8.68 5.91 7.90
CA PHE A 65 -7.71 5.81 6.83
C PHE A 65 -8.33 5.19 5.57
N THR A 66 -7.80 5.59 4.43
CA THR A 66 -8.10 4.98 3.13
C THR A 66 -6.85 4.28 2.62
N LEU A 67 -7.01 3.03 2.19
CA LEU A 67 -5.99 2.25 1.50
C LEU A 67 -6.31 2.24 0.00
N VAL A 68 -5.29 2.50 -0.81
CA VAL A 68 -5.35 2.39 -2.28
C VAL A 68 -4.21 1.48 -2.74
N MET A 69 -4.53 0.49 -3.57
CA MET A 69 -3.56 -0.35 -4.28
C MET A 69 -3.78 -0.16 -5.78
N THR A 70 -2.74 0.27 -6.48
CA THR A 70 -2.77 0.68 -7.90
C THR A 70 -1.51 0.19 -8.60
N ASP A 71 -1.61 -0.05 -9.91
CA ASP A 71 -0.49 -0.38 -10.80
C ASP A 71 -0.30 0.77 -11.81
N PRO A 72 0.80 1.53 -11.71
CA PRO A 72 1.09 2.64 -12.61
C PRO A 72 1.74 2.22 -13.94
N ASP A 73 2.03 0.94 -14.13
CA ASP A 73 2.85 0.44 -15.23
C ASP A 73 2.02 -0.37 -16.26
N VAL A 74 0.70 -0.22 -16.30
CA VAL A 74 -0.17 -1.02 -17.19
C VAL A 74 -0.25 -0.42 -18.61
N PRO A 75 -0.10 -1.23 -19.68
CA PRO A 75 0.15 -2.68 -19.70
C PRO A 75 1.63 -3.08 -19.57
N GLY A 76 2.55 -2.12 -19.69
CA GLY A 76 3.95 -2.32 -19.37
C GLY A 76 4.64 -0.98 -19.03
N PRO A 77 5.75 -1.02 -18.27
CA PRO A 77 6.39 0.19 -17.73
C PRO A 77 6.99 1.11 -18.81
N SER A 78 7.20 0.60 -20.04
CA SER A 78 7.74 1.39 -21.15
C SER A 78 6.70 2.28 -21.85
N ASP A 79 5.43 1.89 -21.84
CA ASP A 79 4.31 2.63 -22.43
C ASP A 79 3.04 2.39 -21.60
N PRO A 80 2.97 2.99 -20.41
CA PRO A 80 1.90 2.71 -19.44
C PRO A 80 0.64 3.53 -19.75
N TYR A 81 0.09 3.42 -20.97
CA TYR A 81 -1.04 4.24 -21.41
C TYR A 81 -2.37 3.93 -20.71
N LEU A 82 -2.44 2.84 -19.92
CA LEU A 82 -3.58 2.50 -19.07
C LEU A 82 -3.34 2.83 -17.59
N ARG A 83 -2.23 3.51 -17.25
CA ARG A 83 -2.02 3.97 -15.89
C ARG A 83 -3.11 4.97 -15.49
N GLU A 84 -3.63 4.91 -14.28
CA GLU A 84 -3.38 3.95 -13.20
C GLU A 84 -4.43 2.83 -13.18
N HIS A 85 -3.99 1.56 -13.03
CA HIS A 85 -4.91 0.44 -12.88
C HIS A 85 -5.21 0.16 -11.40
N LEU A 86 -6.45 0.43 -11.00
CA LEU A 86 -6.88 0.25 -9.62
C LEU A 86 -7.13 -1.23 -9.27
N HIS A 87 -6.35 -1.77 -8.34
CA HIS A 87 -6.51 -3.13 -7.83
C HIS A 87 -7.45 -3.22 -6.62
N TRP A 88 -7.33 -2.28 -5.67
CA TRP A 88 -8.10 -2.35 -4.43
C TRP A 88 -8.25 -0.98 -3.76
N ILE A 89 -9.45 -0.67 -3.27
CA ILE A 89 -9.72 0.46 -2.37
C ILE A 89 -10.44 -0.06 -1.14
N VAL A 90 -9.99 0.41 0.03
CA VAL A 90 -10.71 0.24 1.30
C VAL A 90 -10.77 1.59 2.00
N THR A 91 -11.95 2.00 2.41
CA THR A 91 -12.17 3.24 3.18
C THR A 91 -12.46 2.92 4.64
N ASP A 92 -12.51 3.96 5.46
CA ASP A 92 -12.98 3.90 6.83
C ASP A 92 -12.25 2.89 7.72
N ILE A 93 -10.96 2.65 7.45
CA ILE A 93 -10.10 1.80 8.29
C ILE A 93 -9.77 2.58 9.57
N PRO A 94 -10.20 2.13 10.76
CA PRO A 94 -9.81 2.80 11.99
C PRO A 94 -8.29 2.74 12.22
N GLY A 95 -7.74 3.78 12.82
CA GLY A 95 -6.34 3.75 13.27
C GLY A 95 -6.11 2.59 14.23
N THR A 96 -4.90 2.04 14.23
CA THR A 96 -4.47 0.88 15.04
C THR A 96 -5.11 -0.47 14.68
N THR A 97 -5.96 -0.55 13.65
CA THR A 97 -6.57 -1.80 13.17
C THR A 97 -6.01 -2.24 11.82
N ASP A 98 -6.74 -3.09 11.09
CA ASP A 98 -6.38 -3.54 9.74
C ASP A 98 -7.52 -3.37 8.73
N ALA A 99 -7.18 -3.44 7.44
CA ALA A 99 -8.12 -3.22 6.33
C ALA A 99 -9.24 -4.27 6.20
N SER A 100 -9.27 -5.29 7.05
CA SER A 100 -10.38 -6.24 7.15
C SER A 100 -11.23 -6.03 8.40
N PHE A 101 -11.00 -4.94 9.15
CA PHE A 101 -11.85 -4.58 10.29
C PHE A 101 -13.25 -4.20 9.81
N ASP A 102 -14.19 -5.14 9.93
CA ASP A 102 -15.61 -4.89 9.73
C ASP A 102 -16.15 -4.48 11.11
N GLY A 103 -16.39 -3.19 11.34
CA GLY A 103 -16.81 -2.61 12.62
C GLY A 103 -18.20 -3.04 13.11
N LYS A 104 -18.68 -4.22 12.69
CA LYS A 104 -19.94 -4.82 13.10
C LYS A 104 -19.73 -5.63 14.37
N SER A 105 -20.07 -5.00 15.49
CA SER A 105 -20.54 -5.69 16.69
C SER A 105 -21.83 -6.47 16.39
#